data_AF-A0AAV7KXW3-F1
#
_entry.id   AF-A0AAV7KXW3-F1
#
_cell.length_a   1.000
_cell.length_b   1.000
_cell.length_c   1.000
_cell.angle_alpha   90.00
_cell.angle_beta   90.00
_cell.angle_gamma   90.00
#
_symmetry.space_group_name_H-M   'P 1'
#
loop_
_entity.id
_entity.type
_entity.pdbx_description
1 polymer ?
#
loop_
_entity_poly.entity_id
_entity_poly.type
_entity_poly.pdbx_seq_one_letter_code
_entity_poly.pdbx_strand_id
1 'polypeptide(L)'
;MQSSLGHSPFEMLFGRQPRTLLDMLSEQWEDTEEEIKDLLTYTRDLRENLHTVWEEAHIALREAQHKHKQIYDTHSAVRTLAVGDKALVLLISTENKLLA
;
A
#
# COMPACT_ATOMS: atom_id res chain seq x y z
N MET A 1 5.55 -5.04 5.37
CA MET A 1 4.80 -6.22 5.82
C MET A 1 4.15 -5.90 7.13
N GLN A 2 2.82 -5.92 7.21
CA GLN A 2 2.08 -6.29 8.43
C GLN A 2 0.57 -6.33 8.12
N SER A 3 0.10 -7.51 7.71
CA SER A 3 -1.32 -7.91 7.76
C SER A 3 -1.77 -8.16 9.21
N SER A 4 -1.53 -7.20 10.11
CA SER A 4 -1.85 -7.35 11.55
C SER A 4 -3.19 -6.70 11.94
N LEU A 5 -3.85 -6.01 11.02
CA LEU A 5 -5.21 -5.53 11.24
C LEU A 5 -6.10 -6.31 10.29
N GLY A 6 -7.07 -7.05 10.81
CA GLY A 6 -8.07 -7.76 10.00
C GLY A 6 -9.02 -6.84 9.23
N HIS A 7 -8.58 -5.62 8.91
CA HIS A 7 -9.34 -4.53 8.32
C HIS A 7 -8.45 -3.72 7.36
N SER A 8 -9.04 -3.25 6.26
CA SER A 8 -8.36 -2.37 5.29
C SER A 8 -8.07 -1.01 5.92
N PRO A 9 -6.95 -0.33 5.59
CA PRO A 9 -6.65 1.03 6.07
C PRO A 9 -7.79 2.03 5.83
N PHE A 10 -8.60 1.83 4.78
CA PHE A 10 -9.78 2.64 4.50
C PHE A 10 -10.90 2.43 5.55
N GLU A 11 -11.12 1.19 5.99
CA GLU A 11 -12.12 0.87 7.01
C GLU A 11 -11.78 1.54 8.34
N MET A 12 -10.49 1.63 8.68
CA MET A 12 -10.05 2.36 9.88
C MET A 12 -10.30 3.86 9.78
N LEU A 13 -10.10 4.45 8.61
CA LEU A 13 -10.23 5.90 8.40
C LEU A 13 -11.68 6.35 8.34
N PHE A 14 -12.57 5.51 7.81
CA PHE A 14 -13.95 5.91 7.50
C PHE A 14 -15.04 5.09 8.18
N GLY A 15 -14.69 4.07 8.98
CA GLY A 15 -15.62 3.28 9.80
C GLY A 15 -16.68 2.50 9.01
N ARG A 16 -16.53 2.44 7.68
CA ARG A 16 -17.44 1.78 6.75
C ARG A 16 -16.64 1.00 5.74
N GLN A 17 -17.17 -0.13 5.29
CA GLN A 17 -16.62 -0.82 4.13
C GLN A 17 -16.77 0.11 2.91
N PRO A 18 -15.67 0.48 2.22
CA PRO A 18 -15.78 1.28 1.01
C PRO A 18 -16.62 0.52 0.00
N ARG A 19 -17.56 1.20 -0.70
CA ARG A 19 -17.98 0.71 -2.01
C ARG A 19 -16.73 0.70 -2.89
N THR A 20 -16.26 -0.48 -3.20
CA THR A 20 -15.06 -0.68 -4.00
C THR A 20 -15.38 -0.45 -5.47
N LEU A 21 -14.33 -0.26 -6.27
CA LEU A 21 -14.48 -0.20 -7.73
C LEU A 21 -15.13 -1.48 -8.28
N LEU A 22 -14.94 -2.62 -7.60
CA LEU A 22 -15.58 -3.89 -7.94
C LEU A 22 -17.07 -3.89 -7.62
N ASP A 23 -17.49 -3.30 -6.49
CA ASP A 23 -18.90 -3.18 -6.14
C ASP A 23 -19.65 -2.29 -7.16
N MET A 24 -19.03 -1.18 -7.58
CA MET A 24 -19.60 -0.33 -8.63
C MET A 24 -19.67 -1.05 -9.98
N LEU A 25 -18.64 -1.84 -10.33
CA LEU A 25 -18.67 -2.67 -11.54
C LEU A 25 -19.80 -3.69 -11.51
N SER A 26 -20.04 -4.31 -10.35
CA SER A 26 -21.11 -5.31 -10.19
C SER A 26 -22.51 -4.70 -10.29
N GLU A 27 -22.73 -3.53 -9.70
CA GLU A 27 -24.00 -2.78 -9.83
C GLU A 27 -24.25 -2.39 -11.31
N GLN A 28 -23.19 -2.03 -12.04
CA GLN A 28 -23.28 -1.66 -13.46
C GLN A 28 -23.53 -2.88 -14.37
N TRP A 29 -23.19 -4.10 -13.95
CA TRP A 29 -23.51 -5.34 -14.67
C TRP A 29 -24.94 -5.82 -14.48
N GLU A 30 -25.58 -5.50 -13.35
CA GLU A 30 -26.98 -5.85 -13.12
C GLU A 30 -27.95 -4.99 -13.96
N ASP A 31 -27.55 -3.77 -14.32
CA ASP A 31 -28.38 -2.81 -15.10
C ASP A 31 -28.18 -2.87 -16.62
N THR A 32 -27.25 -3.68 -17.14
CA THR A 32 -26.94 -3.71 -18.57
C THR A 32 -27.51 -4.95 -19.26
N GLU A 33 -28.72 -4.82 -19.83
CA GLU A 33 -29.23 -5.74 -20.87
C GLU A 33 -28.48 -5.54 -22.20
N GLU A 34 -27.17 -5.76 -22.26
CA GLU A 34 -26.44 -5.83 -23.52
C GLU A 34 -25.55 -7.07 -23.62
N GLU A 35 -25.76 -7.75 -24.75
CA GLU A 35 -24.95 -8.78 -25.40
C GLU A 35 -24.01 -9.54 -24.46
N ILE A 36 -24.44 -10.75 -24.09
CA ILE A 36 -23.63 -11.74 -23.37
C ILE A 36 -22.37 -12.00 -24.20
N LYS A 37 -21.33 -11.18 -24.00
CA LYS A 37 -19.97 -11.53 -24.39
C LYS A 37 -19.71 -12.85 -23.71
N ASP A 38 -19.27 -13.84 -24.48
CA ASP A 38 -18.91 -15.14 -23.97
C ASP A 38 -18.05 -14.95 -22.71
N LEU A 39 -18.49 -15.54 -21.60
CA LEU A 39 -17.89 -15.35 -20.27
C LEU A 39 -16.38 -15.63 -20.31
N LEU A 40 -15.95 -16.54 -21.19
CA LEU A 40 -14.55 -16.87 -21.44
C LEU A 40 -13.76 -15.71 -22.06
N THR A 41 -14.35 -14.98 -23.02
CA THR A 41 -13.73 -13.78 -23.61
C THR A 41 -13.63 -12.67 -22.57
N TYR A 42 -14.71 -12.41 -21.83
CA TYR A 42 -14.72 -11.38 -20.80
C TYR A 42 -13.67 -11.64 -19.69
N THR A 43 -13.64 -12.86 -19.14
CA THR A 43 -12.68 -13.22 -18.08
C THR A 43 -11.23 -13.23 -18.57
N ARG A 44 -11.01 -13.54 -19.85
CA ARG A 44 -9.70 -13.43 -20.49
C ARG A 44 -9.25 -11.97 -20.57
N ASP A 45 -10.10 -11.09 -21.11
CA ASP A 45 -9.79 -9.66 -21.29
C ASP A 45 -9.55 -8.99 -19.94
N LEU A 46 -10.37 -9.32 -18.92
CA LEU A 46 -10.19 -8.83 -17.57
C LEU A 46 -8.83 -9.23 -16.98
N ARG A 47 -8.43 -10.50 -17.15
CA ARG A 47 -7.13 -10.98 -16.68
C ARG A 47 -5.97 -10.28 -17.38
N GLU A 48 -6.06 -10.10 -18.70
CA GLU A 48 -5.03 -9.41 -19.49
C GLU A 48 -4.90 -7.94 -19.02
N ASN A 49 -6.01 -7.24 -18.86
CA ASN A 49 -6.03 -5.86 -18.37
C ASN A 49 -5.46 -5.74 -16.95
N LEU A 50 -5.86 -6.62 -16.03
CA LEU A 50 -5.33 -6.62 -14.67
C LEU A 50 -3.82 -6.89 -14.63
N HIS A 51 -3.33 -7.78 -15.51
CA HIS A 51 -1.91 -8.06 -15.60
C HIS A 51 -1.13 -6.82 -16.04
N THR A 52 -1.58 -6.14 -17.11
CA THR A 52 -0.93 -4.93 -17.61
C THR A 52 -0.91 -3.82 -16.56
N VAL A 53 -2.04 -3.54 -15.92
CA VAL A 53 -2.12 -2.52 -14.86
C VAL A 53 -1.24 -2.89 -13.67
N TRP A 54 -1.19 -4.18 -13.30
CA TRP A 54 -0.34 -4.66 -12.22
C TRP A 54 1.14 -4.45 -12.52
N GLU A 55 1.58 -4.75 -13.74
CA GLU A 55 2.97 -4.53 -14.17
C GLU A 55 3.37 -3.06 -14.08
N GLU A 56 2.53 -2.16 -14.60
CA GLU A 56 2.76 -0.71 -14.54
C GLU A 56 2.83 -0.20 -13.09
N ALA A 57 1.87 -0.61 -12.26
CA ALA A 57 1.87 -0.27 -10.83
C ALA A 57 3.13 -0.77 -10.12
N HIS A 58 3.63 -1.95 -10.49
CA HIS A 58 4.84 -2.52 -9.90
C HIS A 58 6.13 -1.79 -10.32
N ILE A 59 6.16 -1.22 -11.54
CA ILE A 59 7.25 -0.36 -11.99
C ILE A 59 7.22 0.96 -11.19
N ALA A 60 6.08 1.63 -11.15
CA ALA A 60 5.92 2.89 -10.42
C ALA A 60 6.25 2.73 -8.92
N LEU A 61 5.84 1.61 -8.31
CA LEU A 61 6.18 1.30 -6.91
C LEU A 61 7.68 1.17 -6.71
N ARG A 62 8.39 0.47 -7.60
CA ARG A 62 9.85 0.31 -7.51
C ARG A 62 10.57 1.65 -7.67
N GLU A 63 10.14 2.49 -8.59
CA GLU A 63 10.70 3.83 -8.78
C GLU A 63 10.49 4.72 -7.55
N ALA A 64 9.26 4.70 -7.00
CA ALA A 64 8.94 5.44 -5.78
C ALA A 64 9.78 4.96 -4.59
N GLN A 65 9.93 3.65 -4.40
CA GLN A 65 10.79 3.07 -3.37
C GLN A 65 12.25 3.51 -3.53
N HIS A 66 12.78 3.48 -4.75
CA HIS A 66 14.15 3.90 -5.02
C HIS A 66 14.35 5.38 -4.71
N LYS A 67 13.43 6.24 -5.16
CA LYS A 67 13.44 7.67 -4.87
C LYS A 67 13.37 7.96 -3.37
N HIS A 68 12.46 7.29 -2.66
CA HIS A 68 12.35 7.43 -1.21
C HIS A 68 13.65 7.01 -0.52
N LYS A 69 14.23 5.86 -0.89
CA LYS A 69 15.51 5.41 -0.34
C LYS A 69 16.60 6.45 -0.55
N GLN A 70 16.74 6.99 -1.76
CA GLN A 70 17.73 8.04 -2.04
C GLN A 70 17.55 9.27 -1.14
N ILE A 71 16.32 9.78 -1.03
CA ILE A 71 16.03 10.99 -0.24
C ILE A 71 16.30 10.75 1.25
N TYR A 72 15.77 9.65 1.81
CA TYR A 72 15.90 9.38 3.24
C TYR A 72 17.31 8.92 3.63
N ASP A 73 18.04 8.25 2.72
CA ASP A 73 19.41 7.81 2.97
C ASP A 73 20.44 8.93 2.78
N THR A 74 20.08 10.07 2.16
CA THR A 74 21.04 11.16 1.83
C THR A 74 21.82 11.66 3.05
N HIS A 75 21.20 11.70 4.23
CA HIS A 75 21.86 12.05 5.49
C HIS A 75 22.05 10.86 6.43
N SER A 76 21.77 9.64 5.95
CA SER A 76 22.02 8.44 6.71
C SER A 76 23.51 8.10 6.68
N ALA A 77 24.03 7.64 7.81
CA ALA A 77 25.38 7.10 7.90
C ALA A 77 25.26 5.67 8.44
N VAL A 78 26.00 4.75 7.83
CA VAL A 78 26.16 3.41 8.39
C VAL A 78 26.95 3.55 9.68
N ARG A 79 26.33 3.20 10.81
CA ARG A 79 26.98 3.22 12.13
C ARG A 79 27.00 1.80 12.68
N THR A 80 28.20 1.31 12.96
CA THR A 80 28.42 0.05 13.68
C THR A 80 28.84 0.39 15.12
N LEU A 81 28.35 -0.39 16.08
CA LEU A 81 28.71 -0.26 17.49
C LEU A 81 29.57 -1.46 17.88
N ALA A 82 30.71 -1.22 18.52
CA ALA A 82 31.59 -2.24 19.06
C ALA A 82 31.45 -2.35 20.58
N VAL A 83 31.96 -3.45 21.15
CA VAL A 83 31.98 -3.66 22.60
C VAL A 83 32.87 -2.58 23.24
N GLY A 84 32.29 -1.77 24.11
CA GLY A 84 32.95 -0.63 24.77
C GLY A 84 32.49 0.75 24.26
N ASP A 85 31.78 0.81 23.14
CA ASP A 85 31.23 2.07 22.62
C ASP A 85 30.09 2.59 23.50
N LYS A 86 30.08 3.90 23.74
CA LYS A 86 28.97 4.58 24.44
C LYS A 86 27.91 4.98 23.42
N ALA A 87 26.70 4.45 23.57
CA ALA A 87 25.55 4.78 22.73
C ALA A 87 24.43 5.43 23.55
N LEU A 88 23.69 6.36 22.93
CA LEU A 88 22.49 6.94 23.50
C LEU A 88 21.28 6.05 23.17
N VAL A 89 20.50 5.70 24.18
CA VAL A 89 19.27 4.93 24.03
C VAL A 89 18.09 5.89 24.00
N LEU A 90 17.30 5.84 22.93
CA LEU A 90 16.05 6.57 22.87
C LEU A 90 15.00 5.85 23.74
N LEU A 91 14.83 6.34 24.96
CA LEU A 91 13.72 5.93 25.81
C LEU A 91 12.46 6.66 25.34
N ILE A 92 11.46 5.88 24.96
CA ILE A 92 10.14 6.39 24.58
C ILE A 92 9.44 6.80 25.88
N SER A 93 9.49 8.08 26.22
CA SER A 93 8.69 8.64 27.32
C SER A 93 7.37 9.16 26.75
N THR A 94 6.27 8.89 27.44
CA THR A 94 4.94 9.44 27.16
C THR A 94 4.81 10.92 27.56
N GLU A 95 5.75 11.42 28.37
CA GLU A 95 5.80 12.79 28.86
C GLU A 95 6.62 13.67 27.89
N ASN A 96 6.05 14.81 27.51
CA ASN A 96 6.57 15.74 26.52
C ASN A 96 7.86 16.41 27.03
N LYS A 97 8.99 16.25 26.31
CA LYS A 97 10.34 16.68 26.74
C LYS A 97 10.57 18.21 26.75
N LEU A 98 9.54 19.01 26.55
CA LEU A 98 9.60 20.48 26.41
C LEU A 98 8.94 21.26 27.56
N LEU A 99 8.42 20.57 28.60
CA LEU A 99 7.68 21.21 29.70
C LEU A 99 8.34 21.03 31.08
N ALA A 100 9.67 20.91 31.14
CA ALA A 100 10.44 20.89 32.39
C ALA A 100 11.43 22.06 32.46
#